data_AF-Q4SEB9-F1
#
_entry.id   AF-Q4SEB9-F1
#
_cell.length_a   1.000
_cell.length_b   1.000
_cell.length_c   1.000
_cell.angle_alpha   90.00
_cell.angle_beta   90.00
_cell.angle_gamma   90.00
#
_symmetry.space_group_name_H-M   'P 1'
#
loop_
_entity.id
_entity.type
_entity.pdbx_description
1 polymer ?
#
loop_
_entity_poly.entity_id
_entity_poly.type
_entity_poly.pdbx_seq_one_letter_code
_entity_poly.pdbx_strand_id
1 'polypeptide(L)'
;RYLSRDEVAQASLSKAQQEGGSVRLVTKEHVFPKRRSAAAAAAAASPSASYGQEKESCLEPPPPSSGYLQAVDGGGVPLCLSCQQACSTGGGPWDTRFCSHTCQEDFQMRTSQTYMRSRMLEVEQGTCQHCGLDAHDLFLKVRDAPPSQRKEMLENTWLAQLSLKELNEMIRAPVEGDFWQVDHIQPVYRGGGQCSLDNLQTLCTVCHKARTATQAKERSRMRKSAAASKVASDISRLKWSRLYREMQLFKDSANLVKVAGER
;
A
#
# COMPACT_ATOMS: atom_id res chain seq x y z
N ARG A 1 -8.02 1.44 1.25
CA ARG A 1 -6.67 0.96 1.58
C ARG A 1 -6.15 0.37 0.30
N TYR A 2 -4.88 0.60 0.01
CA TYR A 2 -4.28 0.04 -1.17
C TYR A 2 -4.34 -1.49 -1.11
N LEU A 3 -4.58 -2.12 -2.25
CA LEU A 3 -4.67 -3.55 -2.45
C LEU A 3 -3.47 -4.01 -3.25
N SER A 4 -2.71 -4.94 -2.69
CA SER A 4 -1.60 -5.56 -3.42
C SER A 4 -2.14 -6.55 -4.47
N ARG A 5 -1.28 -6.89 -5.44
CA ARG A 5 -1.62 -7.91 -6.45
C ARG A 5 -1.87 -9.28 -5.82
N ASP A 6 -1.13 -9.62 -4.76
CA ASP A 6 -1.30 -10.87 -4.01
C ASP A 6 -2.64 -10.90 -3.26
N GLU A 7 -3.07 -9.77 -2.70
CA GLU A 7 -4.38 -9.66 -2.05
C GLU A 7 -5.53 -9.85 -3.06
N VAL A 8 -5.40 -9.28 -4.26
CA VAL A 8 -6.37 -9.48 -5.35
C VAL A 8 -6.38 -10.95 -5.81
N ALA A 9 -5.20 -11.57 -5.93
CA ALA A 9 -5.06 -12.98 -6.29
C ALA A 9 -5.70 -13.90 -5.25
N GLN A 10 -5.40 -13.68 -3.97
CA GLN A 10 -5.96 -14.44 -2.86
C GLN A 10 -7.49 -14.31 -2.81
N ALA A 11 -8.02 -13.09 -2.93
CA ALA A 11 -9.45 -12.85 -2.95
C ALA A 11 -10.14 -13.58 -4.12
N SER A 12 -9.52 -13.59 -5.30
CA SER A 12 -10.04 -14.28 -6.48
C SER A 12 -10.02 -15.80 -6.32
N LEU A 13 -8.94 -16.36 -5.76
CA LEU A 13 -8.83 -17.80 -5.47
C LEU A 13 -9.92 -18.24 -4.46
N SER A 14 -10.07 -17.51 -3.36
CA SER A 14 -11.10 -17.81 -2.36
C SER A 14 -12.51 -17.70 -2.94
N LYS A 15 -12.76 -16.70 -3.79
CA LYS A 15 -14.07 -16.52 -4.42
C LYS A 15 -14.39 -17.64 -5.42
N ALA A 16 -13.42 -18.03 -6.25
CA ALA A 16 -13.60 -19.16 -7.17
C ALA A 16 -13.91 -20.47 -6.43
N GLN A 17 -13.23 -20.75 -5.33
CA GLN A 17 -13.52 -21.92 -4.48
C GLN A 17 -14.94 -21.88 -3.91
N GLN A 18 -15.40 -20.70 -3.46
CA GLN A 18 -16.75 -20.51 -2.92
C GLN A 18 -17.84 -20.76 -3.97
N GLU A 19 -17.61 -20.30 -5.21
CA GLU A 19 -18.57 -20.41 -6.32
C GLU A 19 -18.46 -21.73 -7.11
N GLY A 20 -17.62 -22.67 -6.64
CA GLY A 20 -17.38 -23.95 -7.33
C GLY A 20 -16.76 -23.78 -8.73
N GLY A 21 -16.03 -22.69 -8.95
CA GLY A 21 -15.50 -22.29 -10.24
C GLY A 21 -13.98 -22.35 -10.34
N SER A 22 -13.41 -21.49 -11.18
CA SER A 22 -11.98 -21.46 -11.52
C SER A 22 -11.41 -20.04 -11.51
N VAL A 23 -10.12 -19.90 -11.80
CA VAL A 23 -9.48 -18.58 -11.97
C VAL A 23 -8.85 -18.48 -13.36
N ARG A 24 -8.79 -17.26 -13.89
CA ARG A 24 -8.08 -16.93 -15.13
C ARG A 24 -7.17 -15.73 -14.94
N LEU A 25 -6.10 -15.66 -15.71
CA LEU A 25 -5.20 -14.51 -15.72
C LEU A 25 -5.69 -13.45 -16.72
N VAL A 26 -5.83 -12.21 -16.25
CA VAL A 26 -6.21 -11.05 -17.06
C VAL A 26 -4.99 -10.15 -17.21
N THR A 27 -4.37 -10.15 -18.39
CA THR A 27 -3.23 -9.28 -18.74
C THR A 27 -3.67 -8.18 -19.68
N LYS A 28 -3.02 -7.01 -19.58
CA LYS A 28 -3.15 -5.97 -20.60
C LYS A 28 -2.37 -6.44 -21.82
N GLU A 29 -3.05 -6.76 -22.92
CA GLU A 29 -2.34 -7.05 -24.17
C GLU A 29 -1.58 -5.80 -24.60
N HIS A 30 -0.25 -5.90 -24.64
CA HIS A 30 0.59 -4.88 -25.24
C HIS A 30 0.56 -5.11 -26.75
N VAL A 31 -0.29 -4.37 -27.45
CA VAL A 31 -0.31 -4.31 -28.92
C VAL A 31 0.93 -3.54 -29.38
N PHE A 32 2.10 -4.16 -29.29
CA PHE A 32 3.29 -3.73 -30.02
C PHE A 32 3.63 -4.81 -31.05
N PRO A 33 3.61 -4.51 -32.35
CA PRO A 33 4.11 -5.45 -33.35
C PRO A 33 5.60 -5.63 -33.06
N LYS A 34 5.96 -6.82 -32.57
CA LYS A 34 7.34 -7.22 -32.32
C LYS A 34 8.08 -7.18 -33.65
N ARG A 35 8.82 -6.10 -33.93
CA ARG A 35 9.79 -6.08 -35.04
C ARG A 35 10.75 -7.25 -34.79
N ARG A 36 10.71 -8.25 -35.67
CA ARG A 36 11.72 -9.29 -35.74
C ARG A 36 13.05 -8.62 -36.09
N SER A 37 13.93 -8.45 -35.11
CA SER A 37 15.32 -8.08 -35.38
C SER A 37 16.00 -9.27 -36.05
N ALA A 38 16.15 -9.19 -37.37
CA ALA A 38 17.13 -9.94 -38.11
C ALA A 38 18.40 -9.09 -38.20
N ALA A 39 19.48 -9.54 -37.56
CA ALA A 39 20.85 -9.32 -38.01
C ALA A 39 21.81 -10.11 -37.12
N ALA A 40 22.30 -11.22 -37.67
CA ALA A 40 23.57 -11.81 -37.28
C ALA A 40 24.71 -11.11 -38.04
N ALA A 41 25.93 -11.29 -37.53
CA ALA A 41 27.25 -10.99 -38.10
C ALA A 41 27.82 -9.57 -37.91
N ALA A 42 28.67 -9.42 -36.89
CA ALA A 42 30.09 -9.15 -37.08
C ALA A 42 30.80 -9.16 -35.72
N ALA A 43 31.68 -10.13 -35.49
CA ALA A 43 32.59 -10.19 -34.36
C ALA A 43 34.01 -9.89 -34.87
N ALA A 44 34.70 -8.91 -34.26
CA ALA A 44 36.15 -8.86 -34.21
C ALA A 44 36.67 -7.88 -33.15
N ALA A 45 37.55 -8.41 -32.28
CA ALA A 45 38.68 -7.77 -31.59
C ALA A 45 38.46 -6.89 -30.33
N SER A 46 38.79 -7.47 -29.18
CA SER A 46 39.36 -6.82 -27.96
C SER A 46 40.90 -6.73 -28.08
N PRO A 47 41.74 -6.25 -27.11
CA PRO A 47 41.50 -5.80 -25.72
C PRO A 47 42.23 -4.48 -25.31
N SER A 48 41.94 -3.81 -24.18
CA SER A 48 42.59 -4.09 -22.88
C SER A 48 42.16 -3.13 -21.75
N ALA A 49 42.11 -3.70 -20.53
CA ALA A 49 42.40 -3.13 -19.19
C ALA A 49 41.55 -1.96 -18.65
N SER A 50 41.10 -1.90 -17.40
CA SER A 50 41.21 -2.79 -16.23
C SER A 50 40.27 -2.28 -15.11
N TYR A 51 39.90 -3.18 -14.20
CA TYR A 51 39.48 -2.96 -12.81
C TYR A 51 38.18 -2.18 -12.49
N GLY A 52 37.19 -2.93 -11.99
CA GLY A 52 35.99 -2.40 -11.32
C GLY A 52 35.38 -3.48 -10.42
N GLN A 53 35.74 -3.42 -9.13
CA GLN A 53 35.35 -4.36 -8.09
C GLN A 53 33.96 -3.96 -7.54
N GLU A 54 33.00 -4.84 -7.80
CA GLU A 54 31.85 -5.23 -6.97
C GLU A 54 31.15 -4.13 -6.15
N LYS A 55 30.00 -3.66 -6.67
CA LYS A 55 28.94 -3.07 -5.85
C LYS A 55 27.62 -3.69 -6.28
N GLU A 56 27.02 -4.47 -5.38
CA GLU A 56 25.67 -5.05 -5.49
C GLU A 56 24.67 -3.97 -5.93
N SER A 57 24.38 -3.95 -7.23
CA SER A 57 23.25 -3.25 -7.79
C SER A 57 22.03 -4.14 -7.63
N CYS A 58 21.00 -3.64 -6.96
CA CYS A 58 19.70 -4.28 -6.89
C CYS A 58 19.24 -4.61 -8.31
N LEU A 59 19.33 -5.89 -8.68
CA LEU A 59 18.68 -6.43 -9.85
C LEU A 59 17.19 -6.23 -9.62
N GLU A 60 16.61 -5.24 -10.30
CA GLU A 60 15.17 -5.14 -10.46
C GLU A 60 14.70 -6.52 -10.93
N PRO A 61 13.83 -7.22 -10.16
CA PRO A 61 13.26 -8.46 -10.63
C PRO A 61 12.52 -8.19 -11.95
N PRO A 62 12.50 -9.14 -12.90
CA PRO A 62 11.74 -8.98 -14.14
C PRO A 62 10.30 -8.57 -13.78
N PRO A 63 9.68 -7.64 -14.54
CA PRO A 63 8.39 -7.09 -14.15
C PRO A 63 7.41 -8.24 -13.90
N PRO A 64 6.80 -8.32 -12.72
CA PRO A 64 5.86 -9.40 -12.41
C PRO A 64 4.76 -9.33 -13.47
N SER A 65 4.60 -10.42 -14.23
CA SER A 65 3.62 -10.61 -15.33
C SER A 65 2.45 -9.62 -15.23
N SER A 66 2.19 -8.74 -16.19
CA SER A 66 1.36 -7.52 -16.02
C SER A 66 -0.17 -7.75 -15.89
N GLY A 67 -0.60 -8.74 -15.11
CA GLY A 67 -2.00 -9.14 -14.99
C GLY A 67 -2.51 -9.46 -13.59
N TYR A 68 -3.83 -9.60 -13.49
CA TYR A 68 -4.55 -9.95 -12.27
C TYR A 68 -5.23 -11.31 -12.43
N LEU A 69 -5.25 -12.12 -11.36
CA LEU A 69 -6.12 -13.28 -11.34
C LEU A 69 -7.56 -12.81 -11.13
N GLN A 70 -8.47 -13.37 -11.93
CA GLN A 70 -9.90 -13.12 -11.87
C GLN A 70 -10.62 -14.43 -11.61
N ALA A 71 -11.56 -14.42 -10.67
CA ALA A 71 -12.44 -15.55 -10.42
C ALA A 71 -13.46 -15.72 -11.56
N VAL A 72 -13.82 -16.98 -11.81
CA VAL A 72 -14.87 -17.41 -12.72
C VAL A 72 -15.73 -18.37 -11.92
N ASP A 73 -17.05 -18.22 -11.96
CA ASP A 73 -17.96 -19.12 -11.23
C ASP A 73 -18.08 -20.51 -11.88
N GLY A 74 -18.82 -21.42 -11.25
CA GLY A 74 -19.05 -22.77 -11.78
C GLY A 74 -19.79 -22.81 -13.14
N GLY A 75 -20.46 -21.71 -13.52
CA GLY A 75 -21.11 -21.54 -14.82
C GLY A 75 -20.20 -20.99 -15.91
N GLY A 76 -18.94 -20.68 -15.60
CA GLY A 76 -17.99 -20.06 -16.54
C GLY A 76 -18.15 -18.54 -16.65
N VAL A 77 -18.92 -17.88 -15.79
CA VAL A 77 -19.12 -16.43 -15.80
C VAL A 77 -17.98 -15.76 -15.03
N PRO A 78 -17.28 -14.78 -15.63
CA PRO A 78 -16.21 -14.07 -14.96
C PRO A 78 -16.76 -13.13 -13.87
N LEU A 79 -16.09 -13.04 -12.73
CA LEU A 79 -16.47 -12.19 -11.61
C LEU A 79 -15.63 -10.91 -11.58
N CYS A 80 -16.25 -9.79 -11.27
CA CYS A 80 -15.60 -8.48 -11.27
C CYS A 80 -14.43 -8.41 -10.28
N LEU A 81 -13.28 -7.92 -10.73
CA LEU A 81 -12.10 -7.73 -9.87
C LEU A 81 -12.31 -6.74 -8.71
N SER A 82 -13.34 -5.89 -8.79
CA SER A 82 -13.62 -4.86 -7.80
C SER A 82 -14.67 -5.27 -6.76
N CYS A 83 -15.82 -5.81 -7.22
CA CYS A 83 -16.98 -6.13 -6.39
C CYS A 83 -17.32 -7.63 -6.31
N GLN A 84 -16.63 -8.47 -7.09
CA GLN A 84 -16.82 -9.93 -7.17
C GLN A 84 -18.21 -10.40 -7.63
N GLN A 85 -19.01 -9.50 -8.21
CA GLN A 85 -20.27 -9.84 -8.86
C GLN A 85 -20.03 -10.29 -10.31
N ALA A 86 -20.99 -11.04 -10.87
CA ALA A 86 -20.93 -11.50 -12.26
C ALA A 86 -20.74 -10.35 -13.26
N CYS A 87 -19.79 -10.52 -14.18
CA CYS A 87 -19.57 -9.66 -15.32
C CYS A 87 -20.30 -10.20 -16.56
N SER A 88 -20.40 -9.37 -17.60
CA SER A 88 -20.81 -9.81 -18.94
C SER A 88 -19.88 -10.91 -19.45
N THR A 89 -20.44 -11.84 -20.23
CA THR A 89 -19.69 -12.91 -20.91
C THR A 89 -19.28 -12.56 -22.34
N GLY A 90 -19.70 -11.39 -22.84
CA GLY A 90 -19.32 -10.90 -24.17
C GLY A 90 -17.96 -10.21 -24.17
N GLY A 91 -17.05 -10.64 -25.06
CA GLY A 91 -15.72 -10.05 -25.23
C GLY A 91 -14.58 -10.89 -24.65
N GLY A 92 -13.36 -10.37 -24.70
CA GLY A 92 -12.17 -11.06 -24.22
C GLY A 92 -12.03 -11.06 -22.68
N PRO A 93 -11.04 -11.78 -22.13
CA PRO A 93 -10.73 -11.76 -20.70
C PRO A 93 -10.44 -10.36 -20.15
N TRP A 94 -9.86 -9.48 -20.98
CA TRP A 94 -9.64 -8.08 -20.62
C TRP A 94 -10.96 -7.34 -20.49
N ASP A 95 -11.87 -7.42 -21.46
CA ASP A 95 -13.11 -6.64 -21.49
C ASP A 95 -14.08 -7.01 -20.37
N THR A 96 -14.05 -8.27 -19.95
CA THR A 96 -14.98 -8.84 -18.97
C THR A 96 -14.42 -8.83 -17.53
N ARG A 97 -13.41 -7.98 -17.26
CA ARG A 97 -12.74 -7.88 -15.95
C ARG A 97 -13.49 -7.02 -14.92
N PHE A 98 -14.39 -6.15 -15.39
CA PHE A 98 -15.23 -5.30 -14.55
C PHE A 98 -16.70 -5.31 -15.02
N CYS A 99 -17.64 -5.22 -14.10
CA CYS A 99 -19.07 -5.14 -14.43
C CYS A 99 -19.54 -3.71 -14.77
N SER A 100 -18.75 -2.69 -14.44
CA SER A 100 -19.06 -1.28 -14.70
C SER A 100 -17.80 -0.41 -14.72
N HIS A 101 -17.93 0.80 -15.27
CA HIS A 101 -16.89 1.82 -15.23
C HIS A 101 -16.54 2.21 -13.78
N THR A 102 -17.54 2.38 -12.92
CA THR A 102 -17.33 2.68 -11.49
C THR A 102 -16.47 1.61 -10.82
N CYS A 103 -16.76 0.32 -11.06
CA CYS A 103 -15.94 -0.77 -10.52
C CYS A 103 -14.50 -0.74 -11.05
N GLN A 104 -14.31 -0.36 -12.32
CA GLN A 104 -12.99 -0.19 -12.91
C GLN A 104 -12.21 0.96 -12.24
N GLU A 105 -12.84 2.11 -12.00
CA GLU A 105 -12.23 3.26 -11.33
C GLU A 105 -11.90 2.93 -9.88
N ASP A 106 -12.84 2.37 -9.13
CA ASP A 106 -12.65 1.95 -7.73
C ASP A 106 -11.52 0.94 -7.59
N PHE A 107 -11.40 0.02 -8.54
CA PHE A 107 -10.30 -0.94 -8.54
C PHE A 107 -8.97 -0.23 -8.80
N GLN A 108 -8.88 0.65 -9.80
CA GLN A 108 -7.66 1.39 -10.11
C GLN A 108 -7.24 2.31 -8.96
N MET A 109 -8.20 3.00 -8.32
CA MET A 109 -7.96 3.79 -7.10
C MET A 109 -7.35 2.95 -5.98
N ARG A 110 -7.72 1.68 -5.87
CA ARG A 110 -7.20 0.78 -4.82
C ARG A 110 -5.92 0.05 -5.21
N THR A 111 -5.56 -0.02 -6.49
CA THR A 111 -4.46 -0.91 -6.98
C THR A 111 -3.38 -0.20 -7.78
N SER A 112 -3.55 1.08 -8.13
CA SER A 112 -2.60 1.85 -8.92
C SER A 112 -2.33 3.21 -8.28
N GLN A 113 -1.11 3.36 -7.75
CA GLN A 113 -0.63 4.64 -7.22
C GLN A 113 -0.61 5.72 -8.29
N THR A 114 -0.24 5.37 -9.53
CA THR A 114 -0.22 6.31 -10.65
C THR A 114 -1.62 6.83 -10.97
N TYR A 115 -2.61 5.93 -11.05
CA TYR A 115 -3.99 6.35 -11.30
C TYR A 115 -4.52 7.23 -10.16
N MET A 116 -4.28 6.83 -8.91
CA MET A 116 -4.66 7.60 -7.72
C MET A 116 -4.05 9.01 -7.74
N ARG A 117 -2.74 9.13 -8.02
CA ARG A 117 -2.05 10.43 -8.12
C ARG A 117 -2.62 11.29 -9.25
N SER A 118 -2.88 10.71 -10.43
CA SER A 118 -3.48 11.43 -11.56
C SER A 118 -4.84 12.02 -11.18
N ARG A 119 -5.71 11.21 -10.55
CA ARG A 119 -7.04 11.67 -10.11
C ARG A 119 -6.96 12.78 -9.06
N MET A 120 -6.05 12.66 -8.09
CA MET A 120 -5.86 13.72 -7.09
C MET A 120 -5.32 15.02 -7.70
N LEU A 121 -4.40 14.91 -8.67
CA LEU A 121 -3.89 16.06 -9.40
C LEU A 121 -4.99 16.75 -10.22
N GLU A 122 -5.90 16.00 -10.84
CA GLU A 122 -7.04 16.57 -11.57
C GLU A 122 -7.98 17.37 -10.65
N VAL A 123 -8.19 16.91 -9.42
CA VAL A 123 -9.12 17.53 -8.46
C VAL A 123 -8.47 18.69 -7.70
N GLU A 124 -7.26 18.50 -7.18
CA GLU A 124 -6.61 19.44 -6.25
C GLU A 124 -5.44 20.21 -6.88
N GLN A 125 -5.14 19.94 -8.15
CA GLN A 125 -4.12 20.65 -8.95
C GLN A 125 -2.71 20.60 -8.32
N GLY A 126 -2.46 19.65 -7.41
CA GLY A 126 -1.17 19.53 -6.72
C GLY A 126 -0.96 20.54 -5.59
N THR A 127 -2.02 21.24 -5.18
CA THR A 127 -2.00 22.15 -4.04
C THR A 127 -2.08 21.38 -2.72
N CYS A 128 -1.16 21.69 -1.80
CA CYS A 128 -1.16 21.07 -0.48
C CYS A 128 -2.39 21.47 0.33
N GLN A 129 -3.24 20.51 0.69
CA GLN A 129 -4.46 20.74 1.47
C GLN A 129 -4.20 21.14 2.93
N HIS A 130 -2.95 21.05 3.40
CA HIS A 130 -2.58 21.48 4.75
C HIS A 130 -2.03 22.92 4.80
N CYS A 131 -1.18 23.31 3.84
CA CYS A 131 -0.50 24.62 3.87
C CYS A 131 -0.83 25.53 2.69
N GLY A 132 -1.60 25.07 1.70
CA GLY A 132 -2.02 25.87 0.54
C GLY A 132 -0.95 26.11 -0.53
N LEU A 133 0.26 25.57 -0.36
CA LEU A 133 1.34 25.74 -1.33
C LEU A 133 1.14 24.84 -2.55
N ASP A 134 1.35 25.39 -3.74
CA ASP A 134 1.30 24.65 -5.01
C ASP A 134 2.61 23.88 -5.23
N ALA A 135 2.57 22.60 -4.88
CA ALA A 135 3.75 21.73 -4.96
C ALA A 135 3.95 21.14 -6.36
N HIS A 136 2.88 20.99 -7.15
CA HIS A 136 3.00 20.49 -8.52
C HIS A 136 3.54 21.57 -9.46
N ASP A 137 3.11 22.83 -9.33
CA ASP A 137 3.71 23.94 -10.08
C ASP A 137 5.21 24.10 -9.78
N LEU A 138 5.61 23.99 -8.50
CA LEU A 138 7.03 24.01 -8.14
C LEU A 138 7.80 22.84 -8.76
N PHE A 139 7.20 21.63 -8.80
CA PHE A 139 7.79 20.49 -9.50
C PHE A 139 8.04 20.79 -10.98
N LEU A 140 7.04 21.33 -11.69
CA LEU A 140 7.18 21.68 -13.11
C LEU A 140 8.33 22.67 -13.33
N LYS A 141 8.38 23.73 -12.51
CA LYS A 141 9.44 24.75 -12.57
C LYS A 141 10.83 24.15 -12.33
N VAL A 142 10.99 23.29 -11.33
CA VAL A 142 12.30 22.68 -11.01
C VAL A 142 12.70 21.62 -12.05
N ARG A 143 11.75 20.84 -12.55
CA ARG A 143 11.98 19.84 -13.61
C ARG A 143 12.52 20.50 -14.87
N ASP A 144 11.88 21.59 -15.30
CA ASP A 144 12.18 22.28 -16.56
C ASP A 144 13.39 23.24 -16.44
N ALA A 145 13.83 23.55 -15.22
CA ALA A 145 15.02 24.34 -14.97
C ALA A 145 16.34 23.56 -15.24
N PRO A 146 17.41 24.24 -15.70
CA PRO A 146 18.73 23.66 -15.79
C PRO A 146 19.23 23.13 -14.43
N PRO A 147 19.96 22.00 -14.38
CA PRO A 147 20.45 21.43 -13.12
C PRO A 147 21.24 22.40 -12.23
N SER A 148 21.96 23.36 -12.82
CA SER A 148 22.72 24.38 -12.10
C SER A 148 21.86 25.34 -11.27
N GLN A 149 20.61 25.58 -11.67
CA GLN A 149 19.70 26.52 -10.99
C GLN A 149 18.83 25.84 -9.92
N ARG A 150 18.63 24.52 -10.01
CA ARG A 150 17.72 23.78 -9.12
C ARG A 150 18.07 23.91 -7.65
N LYS A 151 19.36 23.99 -7.31
CA LYS A 151 19.80 24.16 -5.92
C LYS A 151 19.23 25.43 -5.30
N GLU A 152 19.46 26.57 -5.94
CA GLU A 152 18.99 27.88 -5.47
C GLU A 152 17.46 27.93 -5.42
N MET A 153 16.79 27.35 -6.42
CA MET A 153 15.32 27.26 -6.43
C MET A 153 14.78 26.50 -5.20
N LEU A 154 15.39 25.38 -4.84
CA LEU A 154 14.94 24.57 -3.71
C LEU A 154 15.27 25.22 -2.36
N GLU A 155 16.45 25.82 -2.21
CA GLU A 155 16.89 26.52 -0.99
C GLU A 155 15.98 27.70 -0.62
N ASN A 156 15.38 28.36 -1.61
CA ASN A 156 14.46 29.49 -1.42
C ASN A 156 12.99 29.07 -1.23
N THR A 157 12.72 27.78 -1.00
CA THR A 157 11.34 27.26 -0.82
C THR A 157 11.19 26.54 0.52
N TRP A 158 9.95 26.15 0.84
CA TRP A 158 9.65 25.35 2.02
C TRP A 158 10.36 23.98 2.02
N LEU A 159 10.81 23.49 0.87
CA LEU A 159 11.51 22.20 0.73
C LEU A 159 12.92 22.22 1.32
N ALA A 160 13.50 23.38 1.62
CA ALA A 160 14.81 23.51 2.28
C ALA A 160 14.88 22.79 3.64
N GLN A 161 13.73 22.44 4.23
CA GLN A 161 13.60 21.66 5.47
C GLN A 161 13.82 20.14 5.28
N LEU A 162 13.89 19.66 4.03
CA LEU A 162 14.15 18.26 3.72
C LEU A 162 15.61 17.88 4.01
N SER A 163 15.88 16.58 4.07
CA SER A 163 17.26 16.13 4.28
C SER A 163 18.15 16.47 3.09
N LEU A 164 19.45 16.68 3.33
CA LEU A 164 20.43 16.92 2.27
C LEU A 164 20.42 15.83 1.19
N LYS A 165 20.18 14.57 1.60
CA LYS A 165 20.05 13.45 0.66
C LYS A 165 18.90 13.69 -0.32
N GLU A 166 17.73 14.05 0.19
CA GLU A 166 16.53 14.28 -0.63
C GLU A 166 16.72 15.46 -1.57
N LEU A 167 17.23 16.59 -1.06
CA LEU A 167 17.54 17.76 -1.88
C LEU A 167 18.52 17.41 -3.02
N ASN A 168 19.53 16.58 -2.74
CA ASN A 168 20.49 16.13 -3.75
C ASN A 168 19.86 15.20 -4.81
N GLU A 169 18.87 14.38 -4.46
CA GLU A 169 18.10 13.62 -5.46
C GLU A 169 17.28 14.57 -6.35
N MET A 170 16.58 15.53 -5.73
CA MET A 170 15.75 16.52 -6.43
C MET A 170 16.56 17.39 -7.40
N ILE A 171 17.79 17.77 -7.04
CA ILE A 171 18.68 18.54 -7.93
C ILE A 171 19.09 17.69 -9.14
N ARG A 172 19.42 16.41 -8.93
CA ARG A 172 19.87 15.52 -10.00
C ARG A 172 18.75 15.15 -10.96
N ALA A 173 17.64 14.65 -10.43
CA ALA A 173 16.53 14.14 -11.21
C ALA A 173 15.23 14.33 -10.40
N PRO A 174 14.60 15.53 -10.45
CA PRO A 174 13.39 15.79 -9.70
C PRO A 174 12.26 14.91 -10.23
N VAL A 175 11.59 14.19 -9.33
CA VAL A 175 10.37 13.45 -9.65
C VAL A 175 9.19 14.06 -8.90
N GLU A 176 8.00 13.87 -9.44
CA GLU A 176 6.78 14.49 -8.90
C GLU A 176 6.54 14.14 -7.41
N GLY A 177 6.89 12.93 -7.01
CA GLY A 177 6.79 12.47 -5.62
C GLY A 177 7.71 13.20 -4.63
N ASP A 178 8.73 13.91 -5.10
CA ASP A 178 9.61 14.68 -4.21
C ASP A 178 8.92 15.95 -3.68
N PHE A 179 7.89 16.42 -4.39
CA PHE A 179 7.22 17.69 -4.09
C PHE A 179 5.91 17.47 -3.35
N TRP A 180 5.14 16.45 -3.75
CA TRP A 180 3.86 16.14 -3.13
C TRP A 180 3.48 14.65 -3.17
N GLN A 181 2.63 14.28 -2.22
CA GLN A 181 2.16 12.94 -1.96
C GLN A 181 0.64 12.93 -1.76
N VAL A 182 0.00 11.82 -2.15
CA VAL A 182 -1.39 11.55 -1.78
C VAL A 182 -1.39 10.92 -0.38
N ASP A 183 -2.17 11.47 0.52
CA ASP A 183 -2.33 10.95 1.88
C ASP A 183 -3.82 10.80 2.22
N HIS A 184 -4.14 9.96 3.20
CA HIS A 184 -5.54 9.73 3.58
C HIS A 184 -6.03 10.83 4.52
N ILE A 185 -7.22 11.42 4.34
CA ILE A 185 -7.80 12.38 5.28
C ILE A 185 -8.00 11.73 6.65
N GLN A 186 -8.73 10.62 6.71
CA GLN A 186 -8.77 9.74 7.86
C GLN A 186 -7.76 8.60 7.69
N PRO A 187 -6.79 8.44 8.62
CA PRO A 187 -5.77 7.42 8.47
C PRO A 187 -6.36 6.00 8.64
N VAL A 188 -5.78 5.04 7.92
CA VAL A 188 -6.21 3.63 7.90
C VAL A 188 -6.33 3.03 9.31
N TYR A 189 -5.40 3.34 10.22
CA TYR A 189 -5.39 2.79 11.58
C TYR A 189 -6.55 3.29 12.47
N ARG A 190 -7.26 4.36 12.06
CA ARG A 190 -8.50 4.84 12.70
C ARG A 190 -9.75 4.47 11.89
N GLY A 191 -9.68 3.46 11.03
CA GLY A 191 -10.82 3.03 10.21
C GLY A 191 -10.96 3.74 8.87
N GLY A 192 -10.10 4.70 8.52
CA GLY A 192 -10.08 5.39 7.22
C GLY A 192 -9.48 4.55 6.08
N GLY A 193 -9.67 3.23 6.13
CA GLY A 193 -9.09 2.27 5.19
C GLY A 193 -9.77 2.25 3.83
N GLN A 194 -10.40 3.33 3.38
CA GLN A 194 -10.98 3.46 2.04
C GLN A 194 -10.08 4.36 1.18
N CYS A 195 -9.74 3.90 -0.03
CA CYS A 195 -9.08 4.73 -1.04
C CYS A 195 -10.14 5.36 -1.96
N SER A 196 -11.21 5.87 -1.36
CA SER A 196 -12.16 6.74 -2.07
C SER A 196 -11.51 8.11 -2.22
N LEU A 197 -11.82 8.81 -3.30
CA LEU A 197 -11.32 10.16 -3.53
C LEU A 197 -11.65 11.08 -2.35
N ASP A 198 -12.84 10.96 -1.77
CA ASP A 198 -13.30 11.75 -0.61
C ASP A 198 -12.46 11.59 0.66
N ASN A 199 -11.65 10.54 0.75
CA ASN A 199 -10.78 10.28 1.89
C ASN A 199 -9.29 10.42 1.53
N LEU A 200 -8.98 11.03 0.38
CA LEU A 200 -7.63 11.33 -0.04
C LEU A 200 -7.42 12.84 -0.09
N GLN A 201 -6.18 13.28 0.10
CA GLN A 201 -5.76 14.67 0.00
C GLN A 201 -4.32 14.74 -0.48
N THR A 202 -3.98 15.83 -1.16
CA THR A 202 -2.63 16.16 -1.58
C THR A 202 -1.91 16.89 -0.46
N LEU A 203 -0.73 16.41 -0.10
CA LEU A 203 0.16 17.08 0.84
C LEU A 203 1.52 17.31 0.19
N CYS A 204 2.12 18.48 0.40
CA CYS A 204 3.53 18.66 0.05
C CYS A 204 4.39 17.73 0.92
N THR A 205 5.58 17.38 0.44
CA THR A 205 6.45 16.37 1.07
C THR A 205 6.80 16.72 2.52
N VAL A 206 6.97 18.01 2.84
CA VAL A 206 7.24 18.48 4.21
C VAL A 206 6.05 18.21 5.12
N CYS A 207 4.83 18.61 4.72
CA CYS A 207 3.61 18.36 5.48
C CYS A 207 3.33 16.86 5.62
N HIS A 208 3.52 16.08 4.55
CA HIS A 208 3.34 14.64 4.57
C HIS A 208 4.30 13.95 5.56
N LYS A 209 5.57 14.36 5.60
CA LYS A 209 6.56 13.86 6.57
C LYS A 209 6.19 14.20 8.00
N ALA A 210 5.82 15.45 8.26
CA ALA A 210 5.39 15.90 9.59
C ALA A 210 4.19 15.07 10.08
N ARG A 211 3.22 14.85 9.19
CA ARG A 211 2.04 14.02 9.48
C ARG A 211 2.39 12.56 9.73
N THR A 212 3.22 11.96 8.88
CA THR A 212 3.70 10.58 9.04
C THR A 212 4.41 10.39 10.39
N ALA A 213 5.26 11.34 10.79
CA ALA A 213 5.95 11.30 12.07
C ALA A 213 4.97 11.38 13.25
N THR A 214 3.96 12.27 13.18
CA THR A 214 2.90 12.37 14.20
C THR A 214 2.11 11.06 14.31
N GLN A 215 1.66 10.51 13.18
CA GLN A 215 0.92 9.24 13.17
C GLN A 215 1.77 8.07 13.68
N ALA A 216 3.07 8.03 13.39
CA ALA A 216 3.97 7.02 13.92
C ALA A 216 4.09 7.09 15.45
N LYS A 217 4.16 8.29 16.02
CA LYS A 217 4.13 8.52 17.47
C LYS A 217 2.80 8.04 18.08
N GLU A 218 1.68 8.38 17.46
CA GLU A 218 0.35 7.94 17.91
C GLU A 218 0.20 6.42 17.90
N ARG A 219 0.59 5.75 16.80
CA ARG A 219 0.58 4.28 16.72
C ARG A 219 1.47 3.63 17.78
N SER A 220 2.63 4.22 18.05
CA SER A 220 3.51 3.75 19.13
C SER A 220 2.84 3.84 20.50
N ARG A 221 2.20 4.99 20.80
CA ARG A 221 1.44 5.18 22.05
C ARG A 221 0.28 4.19 22.17
N MET A 222 -0.52 4.02 21.12
CA MET A 222 -1.65 3.06 21.12
C MET A 222 -1.20 1.63 21.39
N ARG A 223 -0.09 1.18 20.77
CA ARG A 223 0.47 -0.16 21.03
C ARG A 223 0.91 -0.34 22.48
N LYS A 224 1.56 0.67 23.07
CA LYS A 224 1.97 0.65 24.49
C LYS A 224 0.76 0.60 25.41
N SER A 225 -0.27 1.42 25.15
CA SER A 225 -1.51 1.42 25.92
C SER A 225 -2.25 0.07 25.82
N ALA A 226 -2.36 -0.51 24.62
CA ALA A 226 -2.98 -1.81 24.43
C ALA A 226 -2.22 -2.94 25.16
N ALA A 227 -0.88 -2.92 25.12
CA ALA A 227 -0.05 -3.86 25.86
C ALA A 227 -0.26 -3.72 27.37
N ALA A 228 -0.29 -2.50 27.90
CA ALA A 228 -0.56 -2.24 29.31
C ALA A 228 -1.96 -2.72 29.73
N SER A 229 -2.99 -2.46 28.92
CA SER A 229 -4.36 -2.94 29.18
C SER A 229 -4.45 -4.48 29.17
N LYS A 230 -3.73 -5.15 28.28
CA LYS A 230 -3.65 -6.62 28.25
C LYS A 230 -3.01 -7.15 29.53
N VAL A 231 -1.88 -6.57 29.95
CA VAL A 231 -1.21 -6.94 31.21
C VAL A 231 -2.13 -6.71 32.42
N ALA A 232 -2.85 -5.59 32.49
CA ALA A 232 -3.78 -5.31 33.56
C ALA A 232 -4.96 -6.31 33.61
N SER A 233 -5.47 -6.70 32.43
CA SER A 233 -6.54 -7.72 32.30
C SER A 233 -6.04 -9.10 32.75
N ASP A 234 -4.82 -9.47 32.37
CA ASP A 234 -4.18 -10.72 32.78
C ASP A 234 -3.96 -10.79 34.29
N ILE A 235 -3.48 -9.70 34.91
CA ILE A 235 -3.33 -9.59 36.37
C ILE A 235 -4.67 -9.76 37.07
N SER A 236 -5.72 -9.08 36.57
CA SER A 236 -7.06 -9.17 37.13
C SER A 236 -7.57 -10.61 37.08
N ARG A 237 -7.41 -11.29 35.94
CA ARG A 237 -7.77 -12.70 35.78
C ARG A 237 -7.01 -13.61 36.74
N LEU A 238 -5.70 -13.42 36.92
CA LEU A 238 -4.90 -14.22 37.85
C LEU A 238 -5.36 -14.01 39.31
N LYS A 239 -5.70 -12.77 39.71
CA LYS A 239 -6.26 -12.48 41.03
C LYS A 239 -7.59 -13.19 41.26
N TRP A 240 -8.52 -13.12 40.29
CA TRP A 240 -9.79 -13.84 40.35
C TRP A 240 -9.60 -15.35 40.48
N SER A 241 -8.70 -15.95 39.69
CA SER A 241 -8.41 -17.39 39.77
C SER A 241 -7.78 -17.81 41.11
N ARG A 242 -7.02 -16.93 41.77
CA ARG A 242 -6.46 -17.19 43.10
C ARG A 242 -7.55 -17.15 44.18
N LEU A 243 -8.35 -16.08 44.20
CA LEU A 243 -9.46 -15.94 45.15
C LEU A 243 -10.47 -17.08 45.04
N TYR A 244 -10.77 -17.50 43.81
CA TYR A 244 -11.66 -18.64 43.57
C TYR A 244 -11.11 -19.94 44.15
N ARG A 245 -9.80 -20.20 44.00
CA ARG A 245 -9.13 -21.38 44.59
C ARG A 245 -9.11 -21.33 46.12
N GLU A 246 -8.80 -20.18 46.71
CA GLU A 246 -8.82 -19.99 48.17
C GLU A 246 -10.23 -20.21 48.74
N MET A 247 -11.26 -19.70 48.07
CA MET A 247 -12.66 -19.93 48.45
C MET A 247 -13.05 -21.41 48.35
N GLN A 248 -12.56 -22.13 47.34
CA GLN A 248 -12.83 -23.56 47.19
C GLN A 248 -12.15 -24.37 48.31
N LEU A 249 -10.89 -24.09 48.63
CA LEU A 249 -10.18 -24.73 49.75
C LEU A 249 -10.87 -24.48 51.09
N PHE A 250 -11.41 -23.28 51.31
CA PHE A 250 -12.16 -22.96 52.52
C PHE A 250 -13.46 -23.79 52.62
N LYS A 251 -14.20 -23.93 51.51
CA LYS A 251 -15.39 -24.78 51.44
C LYS A 251 -15.08 -26.25 51.70
N ASP A 252 -14.00 -26.76 51.10
CA ASP A 252 -13.57 -28.15 51.27
C ASP A 252 -13.15 -28.42 52.74
N SER A 253 -12.43 -27.48 53.35
CA SER A 253 -12.04 -27.55 54.78
C SER A 253 -13.25 -27.51 55.72
N ALA A 254 -14.23 -26.65 55.44
CA ALA A 254 -15.46 -26.57 56.22
C ALA A 254 -16.29 -27.87 56.13
N ASN A 255 -16.28 -28.53 54.97
CA ASN A 255 -16.92 -29.85 54.81
C ASN A 255 -16.20 -30.94 55.60
N LEU A 256 -14.85 -30.94 55.63
CA LEU A 256 -14.06 -31.89 56.43
C LEU A 256 -14.33 -31.76 57.94
N VAL A 257 -14.47 -30.54 58.45
CA VAL A 257 -14.81 -30.30 59.88
C VAL A 257 -16.21 -30.79 60.21
N LYS A 258 -17.19 -30.61 59.31
CA LYS A 258 -18.54 -31.17 59.49
C LYS A 258 -18.53 -32.70 59.56
N VAL A 259 -17.80 -33.35 58.66
CA VAL A 259 -17.68 -34.82 58.64
C VAL A 259 -16.93 -35.37 59.86
N ALA A 260 -15.99 -34.60 60.43
CA ALA A 260 -15.26 -35.00 61.63
C ALA A 260 -16.05 -34.80 62.94
N GLY A 261 -16.99 -33.85 62.98
CA GLY A 261 -17.85 -33.59 64.14
C GLY A 261 -19.05 -34.52 64.28
N GLU A 262 -19.32 -35.36 63.28
CA GLU A 262 -20.39 -36.38 63.26
C GLU A 262 -19.88 -37.80 63.61
N ARG A 263 -18.69 -37.91 64.22
CA ARG A 263 -18.13 -39.17 64.75
C ARG A 263 -18.03 -39.15 66.27
#